data_AF-A0A7X9HY32-F1
#
_entry.id   AF-A0A7X9HY32-F1
#
_cell.length_a   1.000
_cell.length_b   1.000
_cell.length_c   1.000
_cell.angle_alpha   90.00
_cell.angle_beta   90.00
_cell.angle_gamma   90.00
#
_symmetry.space_group_name_H-M   'P 1'
#
loop_
_entity.id
_entity.type
_entity.pdbx_description
1 polymer ?
#
loop_
_entity_poly.entity_id
_entity_poly.type
_entity_poly.pdbx_seq_one_letter_code
_entity_poly.pdbx_strand_id
1 'polypeptide(L)'
;MKLDGKTIYAQSSDIKSRTYLEYRKDMKKKAIAELEILEWLERKVKELYPRKKVKVYKSGGDKFLWFLRKGGVSRDADFIAEIDDVGKIEFEFQYAEKVDLDFYDFKVSKVAKKKGGKHEPIKEKYFVYIHKPQRKYAVFKPEWVLQNGEYGMVEAWRSYAFRVPKEKFERLLNPDRKLNSLCWRIDAKNFILNFQHALIDINKDKLSYLLQGVIDENKIEKIIPKDLDSFFKICFILDNLNKIPQNANLWVVYLLSYINKSITLENISKIVYCIDFLYSKIDLEPNELTQLIGKVNDLIELINEFYQNDGSYRSSLTSSPLDETRYALFSINLLEDLIQDMIYYYSVEELKPIKKIFEKVKNIEKTYRLIKRAQ
;
A
#
# COMPACT_ATOMS: atom_id res chain seq x y z
N MET A 1 -15.98 -15.58 10.82
CA MET A 1 -16.13 -15.59 9.34
C MET A 1 -15.26 -16.69 8.74
N LYS A 2 -15.75 -17.49 7.78
CA LYS A 2 -14.90 -18.39 6.98
C LYS A 2 -13.98 -17.51 6.11
N LEU A 3 -12.66 -17.70 6.21
CA LEU A 3 -11.69 -17.01 5.37
C LEU A 3 -11.93 -17.41 3.90
N ASP A 4 -12.00 -16.44 2.99
CA ASP A 4 -12.18 -16.73 1.57
C ASP A 4 -10.89 -17.31 0.96
N GLY A 5 -11.01 -18.05 -0.16
CA GLY A 5 -9.87 -18.71 -0.79
C GLY A 5 -8.74 -17.78 -1.26
N LYS A 6 -9.01 -16.51 -1.57
CA LYS A 6 -8.01 -15.49 -1.90
C LYS A 6 -7.29 -14.98 -0.65
N THR A 7 -8.02 -14.81 0.46
CA THR A 7 -7.42 -14.51 1.77
C THR A 7 -6.54 -15.67 2.25
N ILE A 8 -6.99 -16.92 2.07
CA ILE A 8 -6.20 -18.13 2.36
C ILE A 8 -4.96 -18.22 1.46
N TYR A 9 -5.06 -17.88 0.17
CA TYR A 9 -3.92 -17.86 -0.74
C TYR A 9 -2.89 -16.81 -0.33
N ALA A 10 -3.33 -15.58 0.00
CA ALA A 10 -2.45 -14.53 0.49
C ALA A 10 -1.77 -14.90 1.83
N GLN A 11 -2.44 -15.68 2.68
CA GLN A 11 -1.86 -16.17 3.94
C GLN A 11 -0.98 -17.44 3.79
N SER A 12 -1.14 -18.21 2.71
CA SER A 12 -0.45 -19.49 2.49
C SER A 12 0.82 -19.40 1.64
N SER A 13 1.03 -18.32 0.89
CA SER A 13 2.28 -18.04 0.16
C SER A 13 3.31 -17.41 1.09
N ASP A 14 4.40 -18.07 1.52
CA ASP A 14 5.59 -17.56 2.25
C ASP A 14 5.37 -16.54 3.41
N ILE A 15 4.12 -16.31 3.85
CA ILE A 15 3.66 -15.20 4.72
C ILE A 15 3.37 -15.68 6.15
N LYS A 16 3.53 -16.98 6.44
CA LYS A 16 3.14 -17.59 7.73
C LYS A 16 3.78 -16.96 8.98
N SER A 17 4.86 -16.19 8.86
CA SER A 17 5.52 -15.51 9.98
C SER A 17 5.27 -14.00 10.04
N ARG A 18 4.46 -13.42 9.15
CA ARG A 18 4.28 -11.97 9.04
C ARG A 18 2.92 -11.52 9.56
N THR A 19 2.88 -10.37 10.24
CA THR A 19 1.63 -9.69 10.59
C THR A 19 0.98 -9.08 9.34
N TYR A 20 -0.31 -8.78 9.45
CA TYR A 20 -1.08 -8.17 8.37
C TYR A 20 -0.52 -6.81 7.92
N LEU A 21 -0.01 -6.02 8.85
CA LEU A 21 0.61 -4.73 8.57
C LEU A 21 1.94 -4.87 7.81
N GLU A 22 2.76 -5.87 8.14
CA GLU A 22 4.03 -6.15 7.44
C GLU A 22 3.78 -6.53 5.97
N TYR A 23 2.75 -7.34 5.70
CA TYR A 23 2.34 -7.64 4.32
C TYR A 23 1.87 -6.37 3.57
N ARG A 24 1.03 -5.55 4.21
CA ARG A 24 0.56 -4.28 3.61
C ARG A 24 1.70 -3.34 3.25
N LYS A 25 2.78 -3.28 4.05
CA LYS A 25 3.97 -2.47 3.73
C LYS A 25 4.56 -2.82 2.37
N ASP A 26 4.76 -4.11 2.11
CA ASP A 26 5.38 -4.57 0.85
C ASP A 26 4.46 -4.27 -0.35
N MET A 27 3.16 -4.49 -0.18
CA MET A 27 2.17 -4.18 -1.21
C MET A 27 2.09 -2.66 -1.47
N LYS A 28 2.18 -1.83 -0.42
CA LYS A 28 2.18 -0.35 -0.55
C LYS A 28 3.40 0.19 -1.30
N LYS A 29 4.55 -0.49 -1.31
CA LYS A 29 5.70 -0.03 -2.13
C LYS A 29 5.37 -0.05 -3.62
N LYS A 30 4.76 -1.14 -4.11
CA LYS A 30 4.29 -1.25 -5.50
C LYS A 30 3.18 -0.22 -5.78
N ALA A 31 2.25 -0.10 -4.84
CA ALA A 31 1.16 0.86 -4.89
C ALA A 31 1.60 2.31 -5.12
N ILE A 32 2.60 2.76 -4.37
CA ILE A 32 3.13 4.12 -4.44
C ILE A 32 3.58 4.39 -5.88
N ALA A 33 4.34 3.48 -6.47
CA ALA A 33 4.81 3.63 -7.84
C ALA A 33 3.63 3.70 -8.82
N GLU A 34 2.67 2.79 -8.73
CA GLU A 34 1.50 2.75 -9.61
C GLU A 34 0.62 4.00 -9.55
N LEU A 35 0.32 4.47 -8.33
CA LEU A 35 -0.56 5.62 -8.13
C LEU A 35 0.14 6.93 -8.54
N GLU A 36 1.45 7.05 -8.30
CA GLU A 36 2.22 8.23 -8.70
C GLU A 36 2.34 8.35 -10.23
N ILE A 37 2.45 7.22 -10.94
CA ILE A 37 2.63 7.25 -12.40
C ILE A 37 1.33 7.49 -13.17
N LEU A 38 0.16 7.40 -12.54
CA LEU A 38 -1.13 7.38 -13.24
C LEU A 38 -1.33 8.58 -14.18
N GLU A 39 -1.10 9.80 -13.66
CA GLU A 39 -1.18 11.04 -14.45
C GLU A 39 -0.10 11.10 -15.56
N TRP A 40 1.09 10.55 -15.28
CA TRP A 40 2.16 10.47 -16.27
C TRP A 40 1.79 9.50 -17.40
N LEU A 41 1.25 8.34 -17.05
CA LEU A 41 0.80 7.31 -17.98
C LEU A 41 -0.34 7.82 -18.85
N GLU A 42 -1.34 8.50 -18.27
CA GLU A 42 -2.45 9.08 -19.03
C GLU A 42 -1.94 10.04 -20.12
N ARG A 43 -0.93 10.86 -19.81
CA ARG A 43 -0.30 11.71 -20.81
C ARG A 43 0.40 10.89 -21.90
N LYS A 44 1.11 9.82 -21.54
CA LYS A 44 1.76 8.94 -22.53
C LYS A 44 0.76 8.23 -23.43
N VAL A 45 -0.38 7.81 -22.90
CA VAL A 45 -1.45 7.23 -23.72
C VAL A 45 -2.06 8.29 -24.65
N LYS A 46 -2.23 9.54 -24.20
CA LYS A 46 -2.67 10.66 -25.07
C LYS A 46 -1.67 10.95 -26.19
N GLU A 47 -0.37 10.79 -25.96
CA GLU A 47 0.68 10.90 -26.99
C GLU A 47 0.58 9.75 -28.01
N LEU A 48 0.26 8.53 -27.57
CA LEU A 48 0.07 7.35 -28.44
C LEU A 48 -1.21 7.41 -29.28
N TYR A 49 -2.24 8.09 -28.79
CA TYR A 49 -3.53 8.23 -29.46
C TYR A 49 -3.93 9.70 -29.63
N PRO A 50 -3.24 10.45 -30.52
CA PRO A 50 -3.52 11.86 -30.73
C PRO A 50 -4.98 12.10 -31.12
N ARG A 51 -5.58 13.20 -30.63
CA ARG A 51 -6.96 13.65 -30.91
C ARG A 51 -8.07 12.76 -30.36
N LYS A 52 -7.76 11.69 -29.63
CA LYS A 52 -8.77 10.86 -28.95
C LYS A 52 -8.96 11.30 -27.50
N LYS A 53 -10.18 11.16 -26.96
CA LYS A 53 -10.35 11.25 -25.52
C LYS A 53 -9.79 9.97 -24.90
N VAL A 54 -9.01 10.16 -23.85
CA VAL A 54 -8.30 9.10 -23.14
C VAL A 54 -8.56 9.29 -21.66
N LYS A 55 -8.97 8.22 -20.99
CA LYS A 55 -9.06 8.13 -19.54
C LYS A 55 -8.29 6.92 -19.08
N VAL A 56 -7.31 7.10 -18.20
CA VAL A 56 -6.55 6.00 -17.61
C VAL A 56 -6.92 5.88 -16.13
N TYR A 57 -7.15 4.65 -15.68
CA TYR A 57 -7.41 4.36 -14.28
C TYR A 57 -6.72 3.06 -13.89
N LYS A 58 -6.40 2.96 -12.61
CA LYS A 58 -5.85 1.73 -12.02
C LYS A 58 -6.88 0.61 -12.11
N SER A 59 -6.44 -0.56 -12.55
CA SER A 59 -7.21 -1.80 -12.57
C SER A 59 -6.51 -2.87 -11.73
N GLY A 60 -7.24 -3.92 -11.35
CA GLY A 60 -6.67 -5.06 -10.66
C GLY A 60 -6.64 -5.01 -9.14
N GLY A 61 -6.05 -6.08 -8.57
CA GLY A 61 -6.04 -6.40 -7.14
C GLY A 61 -5.46 -5.29 -6.26
N ASP A 62 -4.61 -4.45 -6.84
CA ASP A 62 -3.98 -3.32 -6.18
C ASP A 62 -4.90 -2.08 -6.11
N LYS A 63 -6.05 -2.08 -6.81
CA LYS A 63 -7.17 -1.18 -6.45
C LYS A 63 -7.65 -1.45 -5.02
N PHE A 64 -7.30 -2.63 -4.47
CA PHE A 64 -7.61 -3.16 -3.14
C PHE A 64 -6.46 -3.16 -2.15
N LEU A 65 -5.37 -2.45 -2.42
CA LEU A 65 -4.30 -2.25 -1.44
C LEU A 65 -4.77 -1.65 -0.10
N TRP A 66 -5.87 -0.89 -0.16
CA TRP A 66 -6.55 -0.30 1.00
C TRP A 66 -7.59 -1.23 1.64
N PHE A 67 -7.95 -2.30 0.92
CA PHE A 67 -9.11 -3.16 1.14
C PHE A 67 -8.64 -4.60 1.36
N LEU A 68 -8.11 -4.96 2.54
CA LEU A 68 -7.89 -6.39 2.82
C LEU A 68 -8.69 -6.93 4.00
N ARG A 69 -9.73 -6.20 4.45
CA ARG A 69 -10.78 -6.81 5.28
C ARG A 69 -11.42 -8.03 4.57
N LYS A 70 -11.45 -8.04 3.22
CA LYS A 70 -11.90 -9.16 2.36
C LYS A 70 -11.13 -9.21 1.01
N GLY A 71 -9.89 -8.73 0.98
CA GLY A 71 -9.11 -8.48 -0.24
C GLY A 71 -8.21 -9.63 -0.66
N GLY A 72 -7.87 -9.68 -1.95
CA GLY A 72 -6.97 -10.70 -2.48
C GLY A 72 -6.32 -10.29 -3.80
N VAL A 73 -5.22 -10.98 -4.15
CA VAL A 73 -4.50 -10.75 -5.40
C VAL A 73 -5.42 -11.06 -6.58
N SER A 74 -5.66 -10.07 -7.45
CA SER A 74 -6.35 -10.29 -8.73
C SER A 74 -5.34 -10.53 -9.86
N ARG A 75 -5.80 -11.13 -10.96
CA ARG A 75 -4.98 -11.37 -12.16
C ARG A 75 -5.10 -10.25 -13.20
N ASP A 76 -5.87 -9.21 -12.90
CA ASP A 76 -6.14 -8.15 -13.86
C ASP A 76 -4.86 -7.33 -14.13
N ALA A 77 -4.90 -6.51 -15.18
CA ALA A 77 -3.83 -5.59 -15.50
C ALA A 77 -3.72 -4.48 -14.45
N ASP A 78 -2.55 -3.83 -14.32
CA ASP A 78 -2.35 -2.75 -13.35
C ASP A 78 -3.11 -1.48 -13.74
N PHE A 79 -3.31 -1.22 -15.03
CA PHE A 79 -4.14 -0.11 -15.52
C PHE A 79 -5.02 -0.50 -16.72
N ILE A 80 -6.13 0.23 -16.86
CA ILE A 80 -6.96 0.24 -18.07
C ILE A 80 -6.98 1.67 -18.61
N ALA A 81 -6.78 1.79 -19.92
CA ALA A 81 -7.10 3.01 -20.67
C ALA A 81 -8.40 2.80 -21.45
N GLU A 82 -9.35 3.71 -21.27
CA GLU A 82 -10.52 3.85 -22.13
C GLU A 82 -10.21 4.93 -23.18
N ILE A 83 -10.31 4.55 -24.45
CA ILE A 83 -9.94 5.38 -25.59
C ILE A 83 -11.09 5.39 -26.60
N ASP A 84 -11.58 6.58 -26.95
CA ASP A 84 -12.67 6.75 -27.92
C ASP A 84 -12.38 6.01 -29.24
N ASP A 85 -13.38 5.28 -29.74
CA ASP A 85 -13.33 4.48 -30.97
C ASP A 85 -12.25 3.38 -31.02
N VAL A 86 -11.57 3.09 -29.91
CA VAL A 86 -10.64 1.96 -29.77
C VAL A 86 -11.15 0.96 -28.74
N GLY A 87 -11.77 1.44 -27.67
CA GLY A 87 -12.21 0.61 -26.56
C GLY A 87 -11.20 0.59 -25.41
N LYS A 88 -11.10 -0.56 -24.73
CA LYS A 88 -10.27 -0.73 -23.53
C LYS A 88 -8.93 -1.33 -23.88
N ILE A 89 -7.86 -0.73 -23.35
CA ILE A 89 -6.50 -1.25 -23.48
C ILE A 89 -5.94 -1.52 -22.08
N GLU A 90 -5.38 -2.71 -21.90
CA GLU A 90 -4.73 -3.12 -20.66
C GLU A 90 -3.26 -2.68 -20.62
N PHE A 91 -2.80 -2.24 -19.45
CA PHE A 91 -1.40 -1.90 -19.21
C PHE A 91 -0.85 -2.65 -18.00
N GLU A 92 0.26 -3.36 -18.20
CA GLU A 92 1.05 -3.99 -17.14
C GLU A 92 2.25 -3.10 -16.83
N PHE A 93 2.42 -2.74 -15.57
CA PHE A 93 3.47 -1.83 -15.13
C PHE A 93 4.62 -2.57 -14.48
N GLN A 94 5.82 -2.18 -14.89
CA GLN A 94 7.06 -2.61 -14.28
C GLN A 94 7.96 -1.40 -14.08
N TYR A 95 8.72 -1.42 -12.99
CA TYR A 95 9.80 -0.45 -12.79
C TYR A 95 11.03 -1.16 -12.24
N ALA A 96 12.19 -0.87 -12.81
CA ALA A 96 13.46 -1.36 -12.30
C ALA A 96 14.11 -0.33 -11.41
N GLU A 97 14.60 -0.77 -10.26
CA GLU A 97 15.50 -0.01 -9.40
C GLU A 97 16.98 -0.41 -9.58
N LYS A 98 17.24 -1.56 -10.23
CA LYS A 98 18.59 -2.11 -10.43
C LYS A 98 19.25 -1.56 -11.70
N VAL A 99 20.57 -1.37 -11.66
CA VAL A 99 21.37 -0.77 -12.76
C VAL A 99 22.09 -1.85 -13.59
N ASP A 100 22.29 -3.04 -13.03
CA ASP A 100 23.11 -4.11 -13.61
C ASP A 100 22.30 -5.39 -13.77
N LEU A 101 21.28 -5.33 -14.63
CA LEU A 101 20.50 -6.50 -15.03
C LEU A 101 21.06 -7.05 -16.34
N ASP A 102 21.45 -8.32 -16.36
CA ASP A 102 21.79 -9.03 -17.62
C ASP A 102 20.54 -9.23 -18.49
N PHE A 103 19.39 -9.45 -17.83
CA PHE A 103 18.11 -9.68 -18.46
C PHE A 103 16.98 -8.88 -17.78
N TYR A 104 16.03 -8.47 -18.60
CA TYR A 104 14.73 -7.95 -18.19
C TYR A 104 13.71 -9.07 -18.31
N ASP A 105 13.22 -9.57 -17.17
CA ASP A 105 12.36 -10.74 -17.10
C ASP A 105 10.86 -10.34 -17.12
N PHE A 106 10.07 -11.04 -17.94
CA PHE A 106 8.63 -10.84 -18.09
C PHE A 106 7.88 -12.14 -17.83
N LYS A 107 6.93 -12.11 -16.88
CA LYS A 107 6.10 -13.29 -16.55
C LYS A 107 5.36 -13.78 -17.78
N VAL A 108 5.48 -15.09 -18.06
CA VAL A 108 4.85 -15.75 -19.22
C VAL A 108 3.35 -15.44 -19.29
N SER A 109 2.66 -15.52 -18.14
CA SER A 109 1.21 -15.28 -18.02
C SER A 109 0.77 -13.85 -18.35
N LYS A 110 1.70 -12.88 -18.35
CA LYS A 110 1.44 -11.48 -18.71
C LYS A 110 1.80 -11.19 -20.17
N VAL A 111 2.64 -12.00 -20.79
CA VAL A 111 3.08 -11.83 -22.19
C VAL A 111 2.23 -12.64 -23.16
N ALA A 112 1.95 -13.90 -22.85
CA ALA A 112 1.39 -14.83 -23.82
C ALA A 112 0.37 -15.82 -23.22
N LYS A 113 -0.52 -16.32 -24.07
CA LYS A 113 -1.40 -17.46 -23.80
C LYS A 113 -0.87 -18.68 -24.55
N LYS A 114 -0.91 -19.85 -23.90
CA LYS A 114 -0.54 -21.11 -24.55
C LYS A 114 -1.71 -21.61 -25.39
N LYS A 115 -1.52 -21.76 -26.70
CA LYS A 115 -2.48 -22.40 -27.62
C LYS A 115 -1.74 -23.39 -28.51
N GLY A 116 -2.21 -24.64 -28.55
CA GLY A 116 -1.63 -25.68 -29.41
C GLY A 116 -0.11 -25.89 -29.22
N GLY A 117 0.39 -25.78 -27.99
CA GLY A 117 1.83 -25.90 -27.69
C GLY A 117 2.68 -24.67 -27.98
N LYS A 118 2.15 -23.64 -28.64
CA LYS A 118 2.84 -22.38 -28.92
C LYS A 118 2.37 -21.27 -27.98
N HIS A 119 3.24 -20.28 -27.77
CA HIS A 119 2.92 -19.06 -27.02
C HIS A 119 2.45 -17.98 -28.01
N GLU A 120 1.18 -17.58 -27.91
CA GLU A 120 0.62 -16.45 -28.66
C GLU A 120 0.59 -15.20 -27.77
N PRO A 121 1.00 -14.02 -28.27
CA PRO A 121 0.98 -12.79 -27.49
C PRO A 121 -0.44 -12.39 -27.09
N ILE A 122 -0.58 -11.80 -25.91
CA ILE A 122 -1.85 -11.25 -25.45
C ILE A 122 -2.14 -9.96 -26.24
N LYS A 123 -3.25 -9.93 -26.96
CA LYS A 123 -3.72 -8.76 -27.71
C LYS A 123 -4.26 -7.67 -26.77
N GLU A 124 -4.32 -6.42 -27.27
CA GLU A 124 -4.91 -5.26 -26.57
C GLU A 124 -4.26 -4.96 -25.20
N LYS A 125 -3.00 -5.36 -25.06
CA LYS A 125 -2.18 -5.16 -23.87
C LYS A 125 -0.89 -4.43 -24.23
N TYR A 126 -0.45 -3.56 -23.33
CA TYR A 126 0.88 -2.97 -23.36
C TYR A 126 1.60 -3.21 -22.04
N PHE A 127 2.92 -3.24 -22.10
CA PHE A 127 3.78 -3.04 -20.96
C PHE A 127 4.18 -1.59 -20.89
N VAL A 128 4.16 -1.02 -19.69
CA VAL A 128 4.76 0.27 -19.37
C VAL A 128 5.92 0.00 -18.43
N TYR A 129 7.11 0.40 -18.86
CA TYR A 129 8.33 0.17 -18.11
C TYR A 129 8.95 1.51 -17.72
N ILE A 130 9.29 1.68 -16.44
CA ILE A 130 10.11 2.81 -15.97
C ILE A 130 11.48 2.28 -15.52
N HIS A 131 12.52 2.66 -16.25
CA HIS A 131 13.89 2.40 -15.87
C HIS A 131 14.39 3.54 -14.97
N LYS A 132 14.15 3.40 -13.65
CA LYS A 132 14.39 4.47 -12.66
C LYS A 132 15.84 4.98 -12.63
N PRO A 133 16.90 4.15 -12.72
CA PRO A 133 18.28 4.65 -12.71
C PRO A 133 18.60 5.59 -13.88
N GLN A 134 18.29 5.19 -15.11
CA GLN A 134 18.51 5.99 -16.31
C GLN A 134 17.45 7.08 -16.54
N ARG A 135 16.36 7.11 -15.74
CA ARG A 135 15.23 8.05 -15.91
C ARG A 135 14.63 7.97 -17.32
N LYS A 136 14.48 6.73 -17.81
CA LYS A 136 13.88 6.42 -19.11
C LYS A 136 12.65 5.53 -18.94
N TYR A 137 11.86 5.44 -19.99
CA TYR A 137 10.69 4.57 -20.05
C TYR A 137 10.55 3.87 -21.39
N ALA A 138 9.72 2.84 -21.42
CA ALA A 138 9.26 2.22 -22.65
C ALA A 138 7.77 1.88 -22.54
N VAL A 139 7.05 1.99 -23.66
CA VAL A 139 5.69 1.45 -23.81
C VAL A 139 5.71 0.53 -25.03
N PHE A 140 5.40 -0.74 -24.84
CA PHE A 140 5.55 -1.76 -25.89
C PHE A 140 4.54 -2.88 -25.73
N LYS A 141 4.33 -3.64 -26.79
CA LYS A 141 3.37 -4.74 -26.81
C LYS A 141 4.01 -6.08 -26.43
N PRO A 142 3.23 -7.07 -25.96
CA PRO A 142 3.75 -8.42 -25.68
C PRO A 142 4.45 -9.09 -26.87
N GLU A 143 4.04 -8.79 -28.11
CA GLU A 143 4.71 -9.26 -29.33
C GLU A 143 6.20 -8.93 -29.34
N TRP A 144 6.56 -7.72 -28.90
CA TRP A 144 7.96 -7.28 -28.88
C TRP A 144 8.79 -8.12 -27.91
N VAL A 145 8.22 -8.49 -26.76
CA VAL A 145 8.88 -9.36 -25.77
C VAL A 145 9.12 -10.75 -26.36
N LEU A 146 8.13 -11.34 -27.04
CA LEU A 146 8.27 -12.65 -27.67
C LEU A 146 9.33 -12.67 -28.78
N GLN A 147 9.45 -11.58 -29.53
CA GLN A 147 10.41 -11.47 -30.64
C GLN A 147 11.86 -11.23 -30.16
N ASN A 148 12.03 -10.61 -28.98
CA ASN A 148 13.34 -10.16 -28.51
C ASN A 148 13.86 -10.93 -27.29
N GLY A 149 13.01 -11.68 -26.59
CA GLY A 149 13.34 -12.42 -25.39
C GLY A 149 13.41 -13.93 -25.60
N GLU A 150 14.12 -14.59 -24.68
CA GLU A 150 14.29 -16.04 -24.65
C GLU A 150 13.45 -16.64 -23.53
N TYR A 151 12.86 -17.81 -23.76
CA TYR A 151 12.11 -18.52 -22.73
C TYR A 151 13.10 -19.25 -21.80
N GLY A 152 13.14 -18.87 -20.52
CA GLY A 152 14.12 -19.43 -19.59
C GLY A 152 13.69 -19.36 -18.13
N MET A 153 14.35 -20.17 -17.30
CA MET A 153 14.15 -20.17 -15.86
C MET A 153 14.70 -18.89 -15.24
N VAL A 154 13.93 -18.29 -14.34
CA VAL A 154 14.37 -17.19 -13.47
C VAL A 154 14.45 -17.72 -12.06
N GLU A 155 15.67 -18.04 -11.61
CA GLU A 155 15.92 -18.67 -10.31
C GLU A 155 15.29 -17.91 -9.14
N ALA A 156 15.39 -16.57 -9.18
CA ALA A 156 14.81 -15.70 -8.16
C ALA A 156 13.27 -15.83 -8.04
N TRP A 157 12.59 -16.24 -9.12
CA TRP A 157 11.13 -16.44 -9.14
C TRP A 157 10.74 -17.91 -9.05
N ARG A 158 11.71 -18.84 -9.13
CA ARG A 158 11.48 -20.28 -9.26
C ARG A 158 10.44 -20.61 -10.34
N SER A 159 10.47 -19.86 -11.44
CA SER A 159 9.50 -19.98 -12.53
C SER A 159 10.12 -19.55 -13.86
N TYR A 160 9.54 -20.04 -14.96
CA TYR A 160 9.93 -19.64 -16.30
C TYR A 160 9.36 -18.26 -16.66
N ALA A 161 10.16 -17.48 -17.38
CA ALA A 161 9.83 -16.15 -17.88
C ALA A 161 10.33 -15.97 -19.32
N PHE A 162 9.85 -14.92 -19.99
CA PHE A 162 10.54 -14.39 -21.16
C PHE A 162 11.62 -13.42 -20.70
N ARG A 163 12.87 -13.71 -21.02
CA ARG A 163 14.06 -12.99 -20.55
C ARG A 163 14.62 -12.19 -21.72
N VAL A 164 14.53 -10.87 -21.67
CA VAL A 164 15.01 -9.99 -22.75
C VAL A 164 16.43 -9.51 -22.40
N PRO A 165 17.44 -9.75 -23.25
CA PRO A 165 18.80 -9.27 -23.01
C PRO A 165 18.87 -7.75 -22.82
N LYS A 166 19.75 -7.31 -21.91
CA LYS A 166 19.95 -5.91 -21.56
C LYS A 166 20.08 -4.99 -22.78
N GLU A 167 20.94 -5.36 -23.72
CA GLU A 167 21.29 -4.53 -24.88
C GLU A 167 20.08 -4.32 -25.81
N LYS A 168 19.20 -5.32 -25.93
CA LYS A 168 17.97 -5.20 -26.71
C LYS A 168 16.95 -4.32 -26.00
N PHE A 169 16.80 -4.52 -24.69
CA PHE A 169 15.81 -3.77 -23.91
C PHE A 169 16.18 -2.29 -23.76
N GLU A 170 17.43 -1.97 -23.45
CA GLU A 170 17.84 -0.58 -23.23
C GLU A 170 17.76 0.29 -24.49
N ARG A 171 17.81 -0.31 -25.69
CA ARG A 171 17.56 0.39 -26.97
C ARG A 171 16.12 0.84 -27.14
N LEU A 172 15.17 0.21 -26.44
CA LEU A 172 13.75 0.59 -26.46
C LEU A 172 13.45 1.78 -25.54
N LEU A 173 14.36 2.09 -24.61
CA LEU A 173 14.15 3.08 -23.58
C LEU A 173 14.27 4.51 -24.11
N ASN A 174 13.25 5.31 -23.83
CA ASN A 174 13.16 6.73 -24.20
C ASN A 174 13.34 7.62 -22.97
N PRO A 175 14.08 8.73 -23.07
CA PRO A 175 14.20 9.68 -21.96
C PRO A 175 12.90 10.45 -21.74
N ASP A 176 12.58 10.76 -20.49
CA ASP A 176 11.53 11.73 -20.14
C ASP A 176 11.94 12.52 -18.89
N ARG A 177 12.11 13.84 -19.04
CA ARG A 177 12.53 14.74 -17.96
C ARG A 177 11.57 14.71 -16.76
N LYS A 178 10.29 14.42 -16.98
CA LYS A 178 9.28 14.34 -15.92
C LYS A 178 9.44 13.10 -15.04
N LEU A 179 10.23 12.11 -15.45
CA LEU A 179 10.55 10.96 -14.62
C LEU A 179 11.42 11.33 -13.43
N ASN A 180 12.18 12.44 -13.47
CA ASN A 180 13.00 12.87 -12.35
C ASN A 180 12.16 13.19 -11.10
N SER A 181 11.19 14.09 -11.24
CA SER A 181 10.30 14.45 -10.14
C SER A 181 9.40 13.29 -9.73
N LEU A 182 8.94 12.50 -10.70
CA LEU A 182 8.12 11.32 -10.44
C LEU A 182 8.84 10.28 -9.60
N CYS A 183 10.04 9.87 -10.02
CA CYS A 183 10.83 8.89 -9.29
C CYS A 183 11.25 9.43 -7.91
N TRP A 184 11.59 10.71 -7.81
CA TRP A 184 11.90 11.33 -6.52
C TRP A 184 10.70 11.29 -5.56
N ARG A 185 9.47 11.52 -6.04
CA ARG A 185 8.25 11.41 -5.19
C ARG A 185 8.02 9.98 -4.73
N ILE A 186 8.20 9.01 -5.62
CA ILE A 186 8.11 7.57 -5.29
C ILE A 186 9.13 7.23 -4.20
N ASP A 187 10.38 7.69 -4.35
CA ASP A 187 11.46 7.47 -3.39
C ASP A 187 11.16 8.10 -2.03
N ALA A 188 10.71 9.35 -2.02
CA ALA A 188 10.33 10.04 -0.80
C ALA A 188 9.22 9.31 -0.04
N LYS A 189 8.18 8.87 -0.76
CA LYS A 189 7.05 8.12 -0.15
C LYS A 189 7.46 6.73 0.32
N ASN A 190 8.28 6.01 -0.44
CA ASN A 190 8.80 4.71 -0.01
C ASN A 190 9.70 4.84 1.23
N PHE A 191 10.47 5.93 1.32
CA PHE A 191 11.29 6.22 2.49
C PHE A 191 10.43 6.53 3.72
N ILE A 192 9.41 7.40 3.57
CA ILE A 192 8.42 7.69 4.61
C ILE A 192 7.69 6.41 5.05
N LEU A 193 7.27 5.57 4.10
CA LEU A 193 6.63 4.27 4.36
C LEU A 193 7.51 3.37 5.22
N ASN A 194 8.80 3.25 4.90
CA ASN A 194 9.72 2.46 5.71
C ASN A 194 9.95 3.08 7.10
N PHE A 195 10.11 4.41 7.17
CA PHE A 195 10.33 5.13 8.42
C PHE A 195 9.17 4.96 9.41
N GLN A 196 7.93 5.16 8.95
CA GLN A 196 6.75 5.00 9.80
C GLN A 196 6.55 3.55 10.23
N HIS A 197 6.81 2.61 9.32
CA HIS A 197 6.58 1.18 9.58
C HIS A 197 7.50 0.61 10.66
N ALA A 198 8.68 1.20 10.86
CA ALA A 198 9.58 0.85 11.96
C ALA A 198 8.91 0.98 13.34
N LEU A 199 7.79 1.73 13.47
CA LEU A 199 7.01 1.78 14.70
C LEU A 199 6.49 0.40 15.14
N ILE A 200 6.20 -0.50 14.20
CA ILE A 200 5.76 -1.86 14.52
C ILE A 200 6.90 -2.64 15.17
N ASP A 201 8.09 -2.60 14.57
CA ASP A 201 9.28 -3.27 15.09
C ASP A 201 9.65 -2.72 16.48
N ILE A 202 9.63 -1.38 16.65
CA ILE A 202 9.85 -0.71 17.94
C ILE A 202 8.86 -1.22 19.02
N ASN A 203 7.58 -1.35 18.68
CA ASN A 203 6.58 -1.84 19.63
C ASN A 203 6.70 -3.34 19.88
N LYS A 204 7.07 -4.12 18.87
CA LYS A 204 7.32 -5.56 18.99
C LYS A 204 8.47 -5.83 19.95
N ASP A 205 9.56 -5.08 19.83
CA ASP A 205 10.70 -5.18 20.75
C ASP A 205 10.29 -4.79 22.17
N LYS A 206 9.58 -3.66 22.33
CA LYS A 206 9.08 -3.19 23.62
C LYS A 206 8.12 -4.16 24.32
N LEU A 207 7.30 -4.89 23.55
CA LEU A 207 6.26 -5.78 24.07
C LEU A 207 6.60 -7.26 23.99
N SER A 208 7.81 -7.62 23.54
CA SER A 208 8.28 -8.99 23.36
C SER A 208 8.14 -9.85 24.61
N TYR A 209 8.48 -9.31 25.78
CA TYR A 209 8.35 -10.00 27.06
C TYR A 209 6.89 -10.35 27.40
N LEU A 210 5.94 -9.47 27.07
CA LEU A 210 4.51 -9.70 27.28
C LEU A 210 3.96 -10.72 26.29
N LEU A 211 4.40 -10.66 25.02
CA LEU A 211 4.04 -11.64 24.01
C LEU A 211 4.46 -13.05 24.44
N GLN A 212 5.69 -13.20 24.95
CA GLN A 212 6.20 -14.48 25.41
C GLN A 212 5.39 -15.04 26.59
N GLY A 213 5.18 -14.23 27.64
CA GLY A 213 4.42 -14.68 28.82
C GLY A 213 2.97 -15.07 28.49
N VAL A 214 2.37 -14.40 27.52
CA VAL A 214 1.01 -14.73 27.06
C VAL A 214 0.95 -16.04 26.26
N ILE A 215 1.96 -16.33 25.43
CA ILE A 215 2.08 -17.62 24.72
C ILE A 215 2.22 -18.75 25.74
N ASP A 216 3.04 -18.54 26.76
CA ASP A 216 3.34 -19.55 27.78
C ASP A 216 2.13 -19.85 28.69
N GLU A 217 1.29 -18.85 28.99
CA GLU A 217 0.14 -19.00 29.90
C GLU A 217 -1.20 -19.32 29.21
N ASN A 218 -1.31 -19.16 27.88
CA ASN A 218 -2.53 -19.38 27.08
C ASN A 218 -3.80 -18.63 27.58
N LYS A 219 -3.65 -17.52 28.32
CA LYS A 219 -4.74 -16.70 28.90
C LYS A 219 -4.90 -15.37 28.13
N ILE A 220 -5.92 -15.20 27.29
CA ILE A 220 -6.20 -13.85 26.71
C ILE A 220 -7.67 -13.54 26.46
N GLU A 221 -8.54 -14.52 26.25
CA GLU A 221 -9.87 -14.25 25.68
C GLU A 221 -10.85 -13.50 26.60
N LYS A 222 -10.51 -13.24 27.86
CA LYS A 222 -11.37 -12.55 28.84
C LYS A 222 -10.76 -11.28 29.46
N ILE A 223 -9.72 -10.69 28.86
CA ILE A 223 -9.09 -9.49 29.43
C ILE A 223 -9.87 -8.24 29.02
N ILE A 224 -10.32 -7.47 30.02
CA ILE A 224 -10.94 -6.15 29.81
C ILE A 224 -9.86 -5.07 29.99
N PRO A 225 -9.58 -4.25 28.95
CA PRO A 225 -8.63 -3.16 29.06
C PRO A 225 -9.11 -2.07 30.04
N LYS A 226 -8.19 -1.56 30.87
CA LYS A 226 -8.50 -0.53 31.90
C LYS A 226 -8.24 0.89 31.42
N ASP A 227 -7.26 1.06 30.55
CA ASP A 227 -6.82 2.33 29.98
C ASP A 227 -6.34 2.11 28.53
N LEU A 228 -6.04 3.20 27.83
CA LEU A 228 -5.62 3.16 26.43
C LEU A 228 -4.33 2.36 26.22
N ASP A 229 -3.38 2.42 27.16
CA ASP A 229 -2.10 1.72 27.03
C ASP A 229 -2.29 0.20 27.16
N SER A 230 -3.12 -0.22 28.13
CA SER A 230 -3.55 -1.61 28.29
C SER A 230 -4.34 -2.09 27.08
N PHE A 231 -5.25 -1.25 26.56
CA PHE A 231 -6.03 -1.53 25.36
C PHE A 231 -5.11 -1.80 24.17
N PHE A 232 -4.15 -0.91 23.93
CA PHE A 232 -3.16 -1.06 22.87
C PHE A 232 -2.34 -2.35 23.02
N LYS A 233 -1.81 -2.62 24.21
CA LYS A 233 -1.03 -3.85 24.47
C LYS A 233 -1.85 -5.10 24.16
N ILE A 234 -3.10 -5.16 24.58
CA ILE A 234 -3.97 -6.32 24.34
C ILE A 234 -4.25 -6.47 22.83
N CYS A 235 -4.64 -5.41 22.13
CA CYS A 235 -4.85 -5.45 20.68
C CYS A 235 -3.56 -5.87 19.94
N PHE A 236 -2.41 -5.34 20.34
CA PHE A 236 -1.12 -5.68 19.74
C PHE A 236 -0.78 -7.17 19.93
N ILE A 237 -0.99 -7.70 21.15
CA ILE A 237 -0.77 -9.12 21.46
C ILE A 237 -1.71 -10.02 20.66
N LEU A 238 -3.01 -9.69 20.64
CA LEU A 238 -4.00 -10.46 19.89
C LEU A 238 -3.72 -10.47 18.39
N ASP A 239 -3.29 -9.34 17.83
CA ASP A 239 -2.93 -9.22 16.41
C ASP A 239 -1.73 -10.12 16.07
N ASN A 240 -0.66 -10.08 16.88
CA ASN A 240 0.53 -10.92 16.67
C ASN A 240 0.24 -12.42 16.86
N LEU A 241 -0.77 -12.78 17.65
CA LEU A 241 -1.23 -14.16 17.84
C LEU A 241 -2.33 -14.57 16.86
N ASN A 242 -2.75 -13.67 15.95
CA ASN A 242 -3.88 -13.87 15.04
C ASN A 242 -5.18 -14.29 15.78
N LYS A 243 -5.41 -13.75 16.98
CA LYS A 243 -6.62 -13.98 17.79
C LYS A 243 -7.58 -12.79 17.67
N ILE A 244 -8.88 -13.05 17.89
CA ILE A 244 -9.94 -12.04 17.82
C ILE A 244 -10.57 -11.89 19.21
N PRO A 245 -10.70 -10.67 19.75
CA PRO A 245 -11.37 -10.47 21.03
C PRO A 245 -12.87 -10.74 20.93
N GLN A 246 -13.47 -11.22 22.03
CA GLN A 246 -14.93 -11.31 22.14
C GLN A 246 -15.54 -9.90 22.16
N ASN A 247 -16.69 -9.71 21.52
CA ASN A 247 -17.41 -8.42 21.44
C ASN A 247 -16.60 -7.26 20.80
N ALA A 248 -15.88 -7.54 19.71
CA ALA A 248 -15.03 -6.56 19.04
C ALA A 248 -15.75 -5.24 18.62
N ASN A 249 -17.06 -5.26 18.30
CA ASN A 249 -17.83 -4.03 18.02
C ASN A 249 -17.86 -3.10 19.25
N LEU A 250 -18.15 -3.63 20.44
CA LEU A 250 -18.17 -2.86 21.68
C LEU A 250 -16.78 -2.29 22.01
N TRP A 251 -15.73 -3.05 21.70
CA TRP A 251 -14.35 -2.59 21.86
C TRP A 251 -14.04 -1.40 20.96
N VAL A 252 -14.53 -1.38 19.71
CA VAL A 252 -14.40 -0.21 18.83
C VAL A 252 -15.10 0.99 19.43
N VAL A 253 -16.34 0.87 19.88
CA VAL A 253 -17.08 1.99 20.49
C VAL A 253 -16.35 2.53 21.73
N TYR A 254 -15.86 1.65 22.60
CA TYR A 254 -15.07 2.04 23.78
C TYR A 254 -13.76 2.73 23.39
N LEU A 255 -13.06 2.22 22.39
CA LEU A 255 -11.82 2.81 21.89
C LEU A 255 -12.04 4.23 21.34
N LEU A 256 -13.13 4.45 20.61
CA LEU A 256 -13.49 5.77 20.07
C LEU A 256 -13.73 6.82 21.16
N SER A 257 -14.07 6.40 22.39
CA SER A 257 -14.25 7.30 23.54
C SER A 257 -12.95 7.96 24.02
N TYR A 258 -11.79 7.39 23.72
CA TYR A 258 -10.49 7.98 24.06
C TYR A 258 -10.13 9.18 23.17
N ILE A 259 -10.83 9.39 22.05
CA ILE A 259 -10.54 10.47 21.10
C ILE A 259 -11.10 11.79 21.64
N ASN A 260 -10.21 12.65 22.13
CA ASN A 260 -10.48 13.97 22.68
C ASN A 260 -9.48 15.02 22.16
N LYS A 261 -9.73 16.31 22.44
CA LYS A 261 -8.92 17.43 21.90
C LYS A 261 -7.51 17.54 22.47
N SER A 262 -7.23 16.99 23.65
CA SER A 262 -5.92 17.08 24.31
C SER A 262 -5.04 15.84 24.10
N ILE A 263 -5.32 15.07 23.06
CA ILE A 263 -4.63 13.81 22.80
C ILE A 263 -3.27 14.04 22.14
N THR A 264 -2.27 13.24 22.52
CA THR A 264 -0.93 13.27 21.91
C THR A 264 -0.87 12.40 20.65
N LEU A 265 0.12 12.65 19.79
CA LEU A 265 0.38 11.84 18.59
C LEU A 265 0.69 10.38 18.94
N GLU A 266 1.42 10.12 20.02
CA GLU A 266 1.64 8.75 20.51
C GLU A 266 0.31 8.05 20.79
N ASN A 267 -0.59 8.69 21.53
CA ASN A 267 -1.90 8.12 21.86
C ASN A 267 -2.80 7.98 20.63
N ILE A 268 -2.75 8.93 19.68
CA ILE A 268 -3.41 8.79 18.38
C ILE A 268 -2.91 7.54 17.66
N SER A 269 -1.60 7.30 17.61
CA SER A 269 -1.04 6.12 16.93
C SER A 269 -1.49 4.80 17.57
N LYS A 270 -1.60 4.76 18.90
CA LYS A 270 -2.15 3.61 19.64
C LYS A 270 -3.63 3.38 19.29
N ILE A 271 -4.44 4.44 19.29
CA ILE A 271 -5.85 4.37 18.91
C ILE A 271 -6.00 3.86 17.48
N VAL A 272 -5.29 4.47 16.53
CA VAL A 272 -5.41 4.13 15.11
C VAL A 272 -4.95 2.69 14.84
N TYR A 273 -3.89 2.22 15.49
CA TYR A 273 -3.50 0.80 15.45
C TYR A 273 -4.66 -0.11 15.89
N CYS A 274 -5.28 0.21 17.03
CA CYS A 274 -6.36 -0.59 17.57
C CYS A 274 -7.62 -0.54 16.70
N ILE A 275 -7.95 0.62 16.12
CA ILE A 275 -9.05 0.75 15.15
C ILE A 275 -8.78 -0.16 13.96
N ASP A 276 -7.60 -0.06 13.35
CA ASP A 276 -7.22 -0.87 12.18
C ASP A 276 -7.32 -2.38 12.47
N PHE A 277 -6.78 -2.82 13.61
CA PHE A 277 -6.89 -4.21 14.05
C PHE A 277 -8.35 -4.65 14.22
N LEU A 278 -9.14 -3.95 15.04
CA LEU A 278 -10.51 -4.34 15.38
C LEU A 278 -11.45 -4.24 14.18
N TYR A 279 -11.36 -3.15 13.42
CA TYR A 279 -12.17 -2.89 12.23
C TYR A 279 -12.07 -4.04 11.23
N SER A 280 -10.87 -4.62 11.05
CA SER A 280 -10.66 -5.76 10.16
C SER A 280 -11.42 -7.03 10.55
N LYS A 281 -11.97 -7.11 11.78
CA LYS A 281 -12.58 -8.32 12.36
C LYS A 281 -14.10 -8.23 12.54
N ILE A 282 -14.69 -7.07 12.28
CA ILE A 282 -16.11 -6.82 12.55
C ILE A 282 -16.83 -6.37 11.29
N ASP A 283 -18.16 -6.40 11.31
CA ASP A 283 -19.02 -5.60 10.44
C ASP A 283 -19.73 -4.55 11.30
N LEU A 284 -19.86 -3.33 10.77
CA LEU A 284 -20.40 -2.16 11.47
C LEU A 284 -21.84 -1.92 11.06
N GLU A 285 -22.69 -1.63 12.03
CA GLU A 285 -24.02 -1.12 11.81
C GLU A 285 -23.97 0.37 11.37
N PRO A 286 -25.02 0.90 10.71
CA PRO A 286 -25.00 2.26 10.15
C PRO A 286 -24.65 3.36 11.16
N ASN A 287 -25.14 3.26 12.39
CA ASN A 287 -24.84 4.20 13.48
C ASN A 287 -23.38 4.10 13.95
N GLU A 288 -22.83 2.90 14.08
CA GLU A 288 -21.43 2.66 14.44
C GLU A 288 -20.50 3.19 13.34
N LEU A 289 -20.87 2.97 12.07
CA LEU A 289 -20.16 3.49 10.91
C LEU A 289 -20.14 5.02 10.91
N THR A 290 -21.29 5.66 11.16
CA THR A 290 -21.41 7.13 11.23
C THR A 290 -20.50 7.71 12.31
N GLN A 291 -20.49 7.07 13.48
CA GLN A 291 -19.61 7.46 14.59
C GLN A 291 -18.13 7.31 14.22
N LEU A 292 -17.77 6.20 13.56
CA LEU A 292 -16.41 5.97 13.10
C LEU A 292 -15.97 7.00 12.05
N ILE A 293 -16.83 7.33 11.08
CA ILE A 293 -16.56 8.35 10.06
C ILE A 293 -16.24 9.69 10.72
N GLY A 294 -17.07 10.12 11.67
CA GLY A 294 -16.85 11.35 12.44
C GLY A 294 -15.48 11.34 13.13
N LYS A 295 -15.17 10.25 13.83
CA LYS A 295 -13.89 10.10 14.54
C LYS A 295 -12.66 10.00 13.63
N VAL A 296 -12.78 9.41 12.46
CA VAL A 296 -11.71 9.38 11.45
C VAL A 296 -11.38 10.78 10.97
N ASN A 297 -12.40 11.62 10.72
CA ASN A 297 -12.19 13.01 10.35
C ASN A 297 -11.55 13.81 11.50
N ASP A 298 -12.06 13.68 12.73
CA ASP A 298 -11.47 14.30 13.92
C ASP A 298 -9.98 13.96 14.07
N LEU A 299 -9.61 12.68 13.92
CA LEU A 299 -8.22 12.23 14.03
C LEU A 299 -7.32 12.85 12.95
N ILE A 300 -7.80 12.94 11.71
CA ILE A 300 -7.04 13.57 10.62
C ILE A 300 -6.85 15.06 10.88
N GLU A 301 -7.87 15.75 11.38
CA GLU A 301 -7.77 17.17 11.76
C GLU A 301 -6.75 17.37 12.88
N LEU A 302 -6.86 16.60 13.97
CA LEU A 302 -5.91 16.65 15.09
C LEU A 302 -4.46 16.40 14.65
N ILE A 303 -4.21 15.36 13.85
CA ILE A 303 -2.86 15.09 13.32
C ILE A 303 -2.35 16.29 12.51
N ASN A 304 -3.22 16.90 11.70
CA ASN A 304 -2.85 18.04 10.87
C ASN A 304 -2.56 19.32 11.66
N GLU A 305 -3.21 19.53 12.81
CA GLU A 305 -2.93 20.65 13.72
C GLU A 305 -1.52 20.57 14.32
N PHE A 306 -0.98 19.37 14.50
CA PHE A 306 0.37 19.17 15.03
C PHE A 306 1.49 19.38 14.00
N TYR A 307 1.17 19.61 12.73
CA TYR A 307 2.17 19.81 11.68
C TYR A 307 2.94 21.13 11.85
N GLN A 308 4.25 21.07 11.69
CA GLN A 308 5.17 22.20 11.83
C GLN A 308 5.75 22.63 10.48
N ASN A 309 6.15 23.90 10.38
CA ASN A 309 6.65 24.49 9.13
C ASN A 309 7.95 23.86 8.59
N ASP A 310 8.72 23.18 9.45
CA ASP A 310 9.94 22.45 9.12
C ASP A 310 9.69 21.06 8.52
N GLY A 311 8.43 20.59 8.51
CA GLY A 311 8.04 19.27 8.03
C GLY A 311 7.85 18.22 9.13
N SER A 312 8.10 18.57 10.39
CA SER A 312 7.84 17.69 11.54
C SER A 312 6.39 17.74 12.00
N TYR A 313 6.01 16.78 12.84
CA TYR A 313 4.78 16.83 13.63
C TYR A 313 5.15 16.85 15.11
N ARG A 314 4.41 17.63 15.92
CA ARG A 314 4.68 17.78 17.35
C ARG A 314 3.42 18.12 18.15
N SER A 315 3.04 17.21 19.03
CA SER A 315 1.98 17.38 20.04
C SER A 315 2.53 17.55 21.46
N SER A 316 3.77 17.10 21.69
CA SER A 316 4.45 17.19 22.99
C SER A 316 5.75 17.99 22.91
N LEU A 317 6.03 18.76 23.95
CA LEU A 317 7.31 19.47 24.10
C LEU A 317 8.45 18.54 24.54
N THR A 318 8.13 17.44 25.23
CA THR A 318 9.12 16.52 25.81
C THR A 318 9.47 15.36 24.89
N SER A 319 8.58 15.01 23.94
CA SER A 319 8.81 13.93 22.98
C SER A 319 9.75 14.36 21.86
N SER A 320 10.51 13.40 21.32
CA SER A 320 11.34 13.60 20.13
C SER A 320 10.47 14.00 18.92
N PRO A 321 10.80 15.09 18.19
CA PRO A 321 10.07 15.46 16.97
C PRO A 321 10.05 14.36 15.91
N LEU A 322 11.08 13.51 15.86
CA LEU A 322 11.12 12.38 14.93
C LEU A 322 10.14 11.27 15.34
N ASP A 323 10.01 11.01 16.64
CA ASP A 323 9.07 10.01 17.13
C ASP A 323 7.63 10.47 16.92
N GLU A 324 7.34 11.72 17.26
CA GLU A 324 6.05 12.38 16.99
C GLU A 324 5.71 12.36 15.49
N THR A 325 6.68 12.65 14.63
CA THR A 325 6.54 12.54 13.17
C THR A 325 6.25 11.10 12.73
N ARG A 326 6.89 10.10 13.36
CA ARG A 326 6.62 8.68 13.07
C ARG A 326 5.19 8.30 13.44
N TYR A 327 4.72 8.73 14.62
CA TYR A 327 3.34 8.50 15.08
C TYR A 327 2.32 9.13 14.13
N ALA A 328 2.53 10.37 13.70
CA ALA A 328 1.65 11.05 12.75
C ALA A 328 1.57 10.32 11.41
N LEU A 329 2.73 9.97 10.83
CA LEU A 329 2.80 9.30 9.52
C LEU A 329 2.23 7.88 9.56
N PHE A 330 2.46 7.15 10.65
CA PHE A 330 1.86 5.83 10.87
C PHE A 330 0.34 5.94 10.91
N SER A 331 -0.17 6.91 11.66
CA SER A 331 -1.61 7.15 11.82
C SER A 331 -2.27 7.56 10.51
N ILE A 332 -1.69 8.52 9.77
CA ILE A 332 -2.19 8.94 8.45
C ILE A 332 -2.26 7.75 7.50
N ASN A 333 -1.21 6.92 7.47
CA ASN A 333 -1.14 5.76 6.59
C ASN A 333 -2.28 4.76 6.81
N LEU A 334 -2.70 4.54 8.06
CA LEU A 334 -3.79 3.63 8.40
C LEU A 334 -5.17 4.28 8.24
N LEU A 335 -5.30 5.57 8.57
CA LEU A 335 -6.55 6.30 8.38
C LEU A 335 -6.91 6.44 6.90
N GLU A 336 -5.92 6.62 6.01
CA GLU A 336 -6.14 6.60 4.56
C GLU A 336 -6.64 5.23 4.07
N ASP A 337 -6.11 4.13 4.60
CA ASP A 337 -6.59 2.78 4.29
C ASP A 337 -8.04 2.61 4.76
N LEU A 338 -8.33 3.03 5.99
CA LEU A 338 -9.66 2.93 6.59
C LEU A 338 -10.70 3.76 5.85
N ILE A 339 -10.36 4.99 5.44
CA ILE A 339 -11.22 5.84 4.61
C ILE A 339 -11.61 5.12 3.33
N GLN A 340 -10.59 4.59 2.65
CA GLN A 340 -10.84 3.86 1.43
C GLN A 340 -11.74 2.67 1.73
N ASP A 341 -11.39 1.82 2.71
CA ASP A 341 -12.18 0.65 3.15
C ASP A 341 -13.67 0.96 3.30
N MET A 342 -13.96 2.04 4.02
CA MET A 342 -15.33 2.49 4.23
C MET A 342 -16.06 2.89 2.94
N ILE A 343 -15.39 3.62 2.04
CA ILE A 343 -15.99 4.02 0.75
C ILE A 343 -16.37 2.79 -0.09
N TYR A 344 -15.55 1.74 -0.11
CA TYR A 344 -15.83 0.59 -0.96
C TYR A 344 -16.83 -0.41 -0.36
N TYR A 345 -16.66 -0.76 0.92
CA TYR A 345 -17.47 -1.83 1.52
C TYR A 345 -18.78 -1.33 2.09
N TYR A 346 -18.88 -0.06 2.42
CA TYR A 346 -20.11 0.56 2.96
C TYR A 346 -20.69 1.65 2.05
N SER A 347 -20.09 1.91 0.88
CA SER A 347 -20.57 2.92 -0.07
C SER A 347 -20.71 4.32 0.55
N VAL A 348 -19.79 4.69 1.43
CA VAL A 348 -19.79 5.99 2.14
C VAL A 348 -19.48 7.11 1.15
N GLU A 349 -20.40 8.08 1.02
CA GLU A 349 -20.28 9.21 0.09
C GLU A 349 -19.66 10.46 0.75
N GLU A 350 -19.75 10.56 2.08
CA GLU A 350 -19.25 11.67 2.89
C GLU A 350 -17.71 11.74 2.89
N LEU A 351 -17.06 10.62 2.59
CA LEU A 351 -15.61 10.51 2.55
C LEU A 351 -15.08 10.66 1.13
N LYS A 352 -14.04 11.48 0.99
CA LYS A 352 -13.35 11.66 -0.29
C LYS A 352 -12.38 10.49 -0.55
N PRO A 353 -12.43 9.87 -1.74
CA PRO A 353 -11.48 8.82 -2.10
C PRO A 353 -10.03 9.33 -2.09
N ILE A 354 -9.16 8.58 -1.41
CA ILE A 354 -7.70 8.78 -1.36
C ILE A 354 -7.06 8.35 -2.68
N LYS A 355 -6.51 9.27 -3.47
CA LYS A 355 -5.97 8.96 -4.80
C LYS A 355 -4.50 8.57 -4.76
N LYS A 356 -3.77 8.98 -3.73
CA LYS A 356 -2.34 8.70 -3.54
C LYS A 356 -2.07 8.28 -2.09
N ILE A 357 -1.07 7.42 -1.89
CA ILE A 357 -0.61 7.09 -0.52
C ILE A 357 0.11 8.30 0.07
N PHE A 358 -0.18 8.61 1.33
CA PHE A 358 0.22 9.84 2.02
C PHE A 358 -0.35 11.12 1.37
N GLU A 359 -1.58 11.07 0.87
CA GLU A 359 -2.29 12.24 0.36
C GLU A 359 -2.62 13.26 1.45
N LYS A 360 -2.88 12.80 2.68
CA LYS A 360 -3.21 13.65 3.84
C LYS A 360 -1.99 14.22 4.56
N VAL A 361 -0.77 13.83 4.18
CA VAL A 361 0.45 14.45 4.71
C VAL A 361 0.61 15.85 4.13
N LYS A 362 0.71 16.87 5.00
CA LYS A 362 0.73 18.29 4.61
C LYS A 362 1.82 18.63 3.60
N ASN A 363 3.04 18.13 3.80
CA ASN A 363 4.15 18.37 2.88
C ASN A 363 5.14 17.20 2.86
N ILE A 364 4.95 16.28 1.92
CA ILE A 364 5.81 15.10 1.71
C ILE A 364 7.29 15.49 1.57
N GLU A 365 7.60 16.57 0.87
CA GLU A 365 8.98 16.97 0.59
C GLU A 365 9.72 17.44 1.83
N LYS A 366 9.09 18.32 2.61
CA LYS A 366 9.66 18.80 3.87
C LYS A 366 9.81 17.66 4.87
N THR A 367 8.77 16.85 5.05
CA THR A 367 8.81 15.70 5.95
C THR A 367 9.87 14.68 5.54
N TYR A 368 9.99 14.35 4.26
CA TYR A 368 11.06 13.48 3.75
C TYR A 368 12.45 14.06 4.05
N ARG A 369 12.68 15.34 3.77
CA ARG A 369 13.96 16.00 4.02
C ARG A 369 14.32 16.04 5.51
N LEU A 370 13.35 16.29 6.39
CA LEU A 370 13.52 16.25 7.83
C LEU A 370 14.01 14.87 8.27
N ILE A 371 13.27 13.81 7.92
CA ILE A 371 13.59 12.44 8.33
C ILE A 371 14.97 12.03 7.79
N LYS A 372 15.23 12.32 6.50
CA LYS A 372 16.50 11.97 5.86
C LYS A 372 17.71 12.69 6.46
N ARG A 373 17.55 13.90 7.00
CA ARG A 373 18.66 14.62 7.66
C ARG A 373 19.00 14.07 9.05
N ALA A 374 18.06 13.36 9.66
CA ALA A 374 18.22 12.80 11.00
C ALA A 374 18.73 11.35 11.00
N GLN A 375 18.86 10.73 9.82
CA GLN A 375 19.50 9.43 9.59
C GLN A 375 20.82 9.65 8.86
#